data_AF-A0A554GHQ5-F1
#
_entry.id   AF-A0A554GHQ5-F1
#
_cell.length_a   1.000
_cell.length_b   1.000
_cell.length_c   1.000
_cell.angle_alpha   90.00
_cell.angle_beta   90.00
_cell.angle_gamma   90.00
#
_symmetry.space_group_name_H-M   'P 1'
#
loop_
_entity.id
_entity.type
_entity.pdbx_description
1 polymer ?
#
loop_
_entity_poly.entity_id
_entity_poly.type
_entity_poly.pdbx_seq_one_letter_code
_entity_poly.pdbx_strand_id
1 'polypeptide(L)'
;VSLFILAAWQPGVLARTQDGWTSVEVSGSSLSMDPSTAEAVHLLRDLTDRYAPAGRSVLVLPFWPGAYPLLGRDAPLWEIYALSPRSEAFQRAEIQRIKKADPGFALVFNMAMDGREELRFSNSHRWIEEYIHTHFEAVTDSPNSAYQIYKAPDKTEAY
;
A
#
# COMPACT_ATOMS: atom_id res chain seq x y z
N VAL A 1 12.69 -4.82 -30.28
CA VAL A 1 13.22 -3.86 -29.29
C VAL A 1 14.67 -4.23 -28.99
N SER A 2 15.60 -3.27 -29.00
CA SER A 2 17.05 -3.53 -28.84
C SER A 2 17.44 -3.71 -27.37
N LEU A 3 18.33 -4.66 -27.09
CA LEU A 3 18.88 -4.94 -25.75
C LEU A 3 19.51 -3.71 -25.09
N PHE A 4 20.16 -2.85 -25.87
CA PHE A 4 20.83 -1.64 -25.35
C PHE A 4 19.85 -0.60 -24.83
N ILE A 5 18.66 -0.51 -25.44
CA ILE A 5 17.62 0.42 -24.98
C ILE A 5 17.09 -0.08 -23.64
N LEU A 6 16.76 -1.38 -23.52
CA LEU A 6 16.23 -1.95 -22.27
C LEU A 6 17.26 -1.94 -21.13
N ALA A 7 18.55 -2.06 -21.44
CA ALA A 7 19.63 -2.01 -20.46
C ALA A 7 19.70 -0.67 -19.72
N ALA A 8 19.46 0.45 -20.42
CA ALA A 8 19.47 1.78 -19.83
C ALA A 8 18.36 2.00 -18.78
N TRP A 9 17.27 1.22 -18.85
CA TRP A 9 16.15 1.30 -17.92
C TRP A 9 16.24 0.25 -16.80
N GLN A 10 17.32 -0.53 -16.73
CA GLN A 10 17.49 -1.49 -15.63
C GLN A 10 17.79 -0.76 -14.32
N PRO A 11 17.13 -1.11 -13.20
CA PRO A 11 17.34 -0.45 -11.90
C PRO A 11 18.81 -0.34 -11.50
N GLY A 12 19.61 -1.40 -11.72
CA GLY A 12 21.03 -1.38 -11.38
C GLY A 12 21.90 -0.45 -12.24
N VAL A 13 21.47 -0.12 -13.46
CA VAL A 13 22.12 0.91 -14.29
C VAL A 13 21.68 2.28 -13.81
N LEU A 14 20.37 2.49 -13.66
CA LEU A 14 19.80 3.75 -13.18
C LEU A 14 20.42 4.17 -11.83
N ALA A 15 20.56 3.25 -10.89
CA ALA A 15 21.19 3.49 -9.58
C ALA A 15 22.64 3.97 -9.64
N ARG A 16 23.36 3.64 -10.71
CA ARG A 16 24.77 4.04 -10.90
C ARG A 16 24.90 5.33 -11.71
N THR A 17 23.88 5.70 -12.46
CA THR A 17 23.94 6.81 -13.43
C THR A 17 23.04 7.99 -13.07
N GLN A 18 22.07 7.80 -12.16
CA GLN A 18 21.16 8.84 -11.70
C GLN A 18 21.44 9.19 -10.25
N ASP A 19 21.34 10.47 -9.94
CA ASP A 19 21.48 10.97 -8.58
C ASP A 19 20.24 10.65 -7.73
N GLY A 20 20.38 10.72 -6.41
CA GLY A 20 19.27 10.60 -5.46
C GLY A 20 18.91 9.18 -5.04
N TRP A 21 19.47 8.14 -5.67
CA TRP A 21 19.33 6.78 -5.17
C TRP A 21 19.92 6.65 -3.76
N THR A 22 19.18 6.01 -2.87
CA THR A 22 19.54 5.89 -1.45
C THR A 22 19.60 4.44 -1.02
N SER A 23 20.42 4.19 0.00
CA SER A 23 20.63 2.87 0.59
C SER A 23 19.61 2.64 1.70
N VAL A 24 18.77 1.62 1.55
CA VAL A 24 17.69 1.30 2.49
C VAL A 24 17.87 -0.14 2.98
N GLU A 25 17.98 -0.31 4.30
CA GLU A 25 18.02 -1.63 4.93
C GLU A 25 16.64 -2.30 4.88
N VAL A 26 16.58 -3.54 4.38
CA VAL A 26 15.40 -4.41 4.32
C VAL A 26 15.80 -5.82 4.74
N SER A 27 15.25 -6.32 5.84
CA SER A 27 15.47 -7.69 6.34
C SER A 27 16.96 -8.10 6.43
N GLY A 28 17.82 -7.17 6.85
CA GLY A 28 19.27 -7.39 7.00
C GLY A 28 20.07 -7.30 5.71
N SER A 29 19.46 -6.82 4.62
CA SER A 29 20.13 -6.51 3.37
C SER A 29 19.97 -5.04 3.02
N SER A 30 21.05 -4.40 2.60
CA SER A 30 21.02 -3.05 2.06
C SER A 30 20.61 -3.06 0.59
N LEU A 31 19.51 -2.39 0.26
CA LEU A 31 19.00 -2.23 -1.11
C LEU A 31 19.15 -0.78 -1.57
N SER A 32 19.63 -0.58 -2.80
CA SER A 32 19.61 0.74 -3.43
C SER A 32 18.23 0.99 -4.05
N MET A 33 17.58 2.08 -3.66
CA MET A 33 16.22 2.44 -4.09
C MET A 33 16.22 3.86 -4.66
N ASP A 34 15.36 4.10 -5.66
CA ASP A 34 15.08 5.46 -6.09
C ASP A 34 14.38 6.24 -4.96
N PRO A 35 14.41 7.59 -4.99
CA PRO A 35 13.83 8.42 -3.93
C PRO A 35 12.38 8.08 -3.60
N SER A 36 11.53 7.87 -4.62
CA SER A 36 10.10 7.66 -4.42
C SER A 36 9.80 6.32 -3.76
N THR A 37 10.54 5.27 -4.12
CA THR A 37 10.44 3.96 -3.46
C THR A 37 10.94 4.04 -2.01
N ALA A 38 12.05 4.73 -1.76
CA ALA A 38 12.57 4.90 -0.41
C ALA A 38 11.60 5.66 0.51
N GLU A 39 10.99 6.75 0.01
CA GLU A 39 9.95 7.50 0.73
C GLU A 39 8.73 6.62 1.05
N ALA A 40 8.28 5.79 0.10
CA ALA A 40 7.19 4.85 0.35
C ALA A 40 7.53 3.81 1.44
N VAL A 41 8.77 3.29 1.45
CA VAL A 41 9.25 2.38 2.50
C VAL A 41 9.24 3.06 3.87
N HIS A 42 9.74 4.30 3.95
CA HIS A 42 9.76 5.07 5.19
C HIS A 42 8.34 5.38 5.69
N LEU A 43 7.44 5.80 4.80
CA LEU A 43 6.04 6.04 5.13
C LEU A 43 5.37 4.78 5.70
N LEU A 44 5.54 3.63 5.04
CA LEU A 44 4.94 2.36 5.49
C LEU A 44 5.44 1.94 6.88
N ARG A 45 6.73 2.11 7.16
CA ARG A 45 7.32 1.82 8.48
C ARG A 45 6.75 2.74 9.54
N ASP A 46 6.75 4.04 9.28
CA ASP A 46 6.24 5.05 10.20
C ASP A 46 4.74 4.86 10.51
N LEU A 47 3.90 4.57 9.49
CA LEU A 47 2.49 4.24 9.72
C LEU A 47 2.33 2.95 10.55
N THR A 48 3.18 1.95 10.32
CA THR A 48 3.14 0.69 11.08
C THR A 48 3.52 0.92 12.54
N ASP A 49 4.57 1.69 12.80
CA ASP A 49 5.01 2.02 14.15
C ASP A 49 3.94 2.84 14.91
N ARG A 50 3.28 3.78 14.23
CA ARG A 50 2.25 4.64 14.83
C ARG A 50 0.91 3.93 15.05
N TYR A 51 0.43 3.15 14.08
CA TYR A 51 -0.95 2.68 14.06
C TYR A 51 -1.12 1.18 14.14
N ALA A 52 -0.07 0.40 13.88
CA ALA A 52 -0.10 -1.07 13.94
C ALA A 52 1.04 -1.67 14.80
N PRO A 53 1.25 -1.17 16.05
CA PRO A 53 2.28 -1.70 16.93
C PRO A 53 2.00 -3.16 17.33
N ALA A 54 2.99 -3.82 17.91
CA ALA A 54 2.89 -5.17 18.45
C ALA A 54 2.42 -6.25 17.45
N GLY A 55 2.72 -6.07 16.16
CA GLY A 55 2.36 -7.07 15.15
C GLY A 55 0.95 -6.94 14.59
N ARG A 56 0.20 -5.89 14.94
CA ARG A 56 -1.16 -5.67 14.41
C ARG A 56 -1.13 -5.66 12.88
N SER A 57 -2.20 -6.19 12.27
CA SER A 57 -2.33 -6.26 10.81
C SER A 57 -2.32 -4.85 10.20
N VAL A 58 -1.97 -4.78 8.93
CA VAL A 58 -2.00 -3.56 8.12
C VAL A 58 -2.81 -3.82 6.86
N LEU A 59 -3.43 -2.79 6.29
CA LEU A 59 -4.14 -2.87 5.02
C LEU A 59 -3.45 -1.95 4.01
N VAL A 60 -2.72 -2.51 3.06
CA VAL A 60 -2.03 -1.73 2.02
C VAL A 60 -2.48 -2.25 0.66
N LEU A 61 -3.11 -1.38 -0.13
CA LEU A 61 -3.76 -1.77 -1.37
C LEU A 61 -3.76 -0.63 -2.40
N PRO A 62 -4.02 -0.93 -3.68
CA PRO A 62 -3.97 -2.26 -4.28
C PRO A 62 -2.62 -2.59 -4.91
N PHE A 63 -1.68 -1.64 -5.06
CA PHE A 63 -0.50 -1.83 -5.93
C PHE A 63 0.82 -2.11 -5.22
N TRP A 64 0.79 -2.35 -3.90
CA TRP A 64 1.97 -2.52 -3.06
C TRP A 64 2.02 -3.87 -2.33
N PRO A 65 2.04 -5.01 -3.05
CA PRO A 65 2.18 -6.31 -2.38
C PRO A 65 3.48 -6.45 -1.60
N GLY A 66 4.53 -5.71 -1.98
CA GLY A 66 5.83 -5.69 -1.29
C GLY A 66 5.76 -5.09 0.12
N ALA A 67 4.70 -4.37 0.48
CA ALA A 67 4.52 -3.82 1.82
C ALA A 67 4.43 -4.94 2.89
N TYR A 68 3.76 -6.04 2.58
CA TYR A 68 3.57 -7.16 3.50
C TYR A 68 4.88 -7.84 3.92
N PRO A 69 5.75 -8.31 2.99
CA PRO A 69 7.05 -8.85 3.37
C PRO A 69 8.00 -7.78 3.93
N LEU A 70 7.93 -6.52 3.49
CA LEU A 70 8.71 -5.42 4.06
C LEU A 70 8.43 -5.21 5.55
N LEU A 71 7.16 -5.30 5.94
CA LEU A 71 6.68 -5.05 7.31
C LEU A 71 6.60 -6.32 8.16
N GLY A 72 6.83 -7.51 7.57
CA GLY A 72 6.62 -8.79 8.24
C GLY A 72 5.17 -8.97 8.67
N ARG A 73 4.23 -8.73 7.75
CA ARG A 73 2.78 -8.83 7.97
C ARG A 73 2.13 -9.68 6.88
N ASP A 74 1.07 -10.40 7.23
CA ASP A 74 0.25 -11.10 6.25
C ASP A 74 -0.77 -10.15 5.61
N ALA A 75 -1.06 -10.37 4.32
CA ALA A 75 -2.08 -9.61 3.62
C ALA A 75 -3.48 -10.02 4.11
N PRO A 76 -4.33 -9.06 4.58
CA PRO A 76 -5.69 -9.36 5.03
C PRO A 76 -6.69 -9.48 3.87
N LEU A 77 -6.21 -9.85 2.69
CA LEU A 77 -6.93 -9.88 1.41
C LEU A 77 -6.28 -10.89 0.46
N TRP A 78 -7.05 -11.45 -0.47
CA TRP A 78 -6.56 -12.29 -1.56
C TRP A 78 -6.04 -11.47 -2.73
N GLU A 79 -6.68 -10.34 -3.04
CA GLU A 79 -6.34 -9.56 -4.23
C GLU A 79 -5.27 -8.51 -3.94
N ILE A 80 -4.01 -8.92 -4.03
CA ILE A 80 -2.85 -8.04 -3.84
C ILE A 80 -2.57 -7.09 -5.01
N TYR A 81 -3.36 -7.16 -6.09
CA TYR A 81 -3.35 -6.24 -7.26
C TYR A 81 -4.76 -6.08 -7.84
N ALA A 82 -5.28 -4.85 -7.89
CA ALA A 82 -6.57 -4.52 -8.48
C ALA A 82 -6.47 -4.34 -10.01
N LEU A 83 -6.27 -5.44 -10.75
CA LEU A 83 -6.09 -5.42 -12.22
C LEU A 83 -7.41 -5.38 -13.02
N SER A 84 -8.54 -5.58 -12.35
CA SER A 84 -9.87 -5.61 -12.97
C SER A 84 -10.95 -5.30 -11.93
N PRO A 85 -12.13 -4.76 -12.32
CA PRO A 85 -13.26 -4.58 -11.43
C PRO A 85 -13.73 -5.90 -10.81
N ARG A 86 -14.19 -5.85 -9.56
CA ARG A 86 -14.68 -7.03 -8.84
C ARG A 86 -16.17 -6.96 -8.55
N SER A 87 -16.79 -8.13 -8.51
CA SER A 87 -18.20 -8.25 -8.09
C SER A 87 -18.36 -7.83 -6.63
N GLU A 88 -19.55 -7.38 -6.28
CA GLU A 88 -19.90 -7.07 -4.89
C GLU A 88 -19.70 -8.27 -3.96
N ALA A 89 -20.08 -9.47 -4.39
CA ALA A 89 -19.90 -10.68 -3.59
C ALA A 89 -18.43 -10.95 -3.23
N PHE A 90 -17.52 -10.74 -4.19
CA PHE A 90 -16.09 -10.85 -3.95
C PHE A 90 -15.61 -9.80 -2.93
N GLN A 91 -15.96 -8.53 -3.16
CA GLN A 91 -15.57 -7.43 -2.26
C GLN A 91 -16.10 -7.63 -0.84
N ARG A 92 -17.34 -8.12 -0.68
CA ARG A 92 -17.91 -8.45 0.63
C ARG A 92 -17.13 -9.55 1.34
N ALA A 93 -16.63 -10.56 0.63
CA ALA A 93 -15.79 -11.61 1.21
C ALA A 93 -14.45 -11.04 1.67
N GLU A 94 -13.84 -10.14 0.90
CA GLU A 94 -12.60 -9.45 1.28
C GLU A 94 -12.82 -8.56 2.52
N ILE A 95 -13.94 -7.83 2.59
CA ILE A 95 -14.30 -7.04 3.79
C ILE A 95 -14.38 -7.92 5.04
N GLN A 96 -14.89 -9.15 4.96
CA GLN A 96 -14.90 -10.04 6.13
C GLN A 96 -13.48 -10.45 6.57
N ARG A 97 -12.54 -10.59 5.62
CA ARG A 97 -11.13 -10.85 5.95
C ARG A 97 -10.49 -9.64 6.60
N ILE A 98 -10.72 -8.45 6.04
CA ILE A 98 -10.24 -7.19 6.60
C ILE A 98 -10.77 -7.01 8.03
N LYS A 99 -12.07 -7.21 8.26
CA LYS A 99 -12.68 -7.16 9.60
C LYS A 99 -12.01 -8.12 10.58
N LYS A 100 -11.80 -9.37 10.16
CA LYS A 100 -11.19 -10.40 11.01
C LYS A 100 -9.74 -10.07 11.36
N ALA A 101 -9.01 -9.41 10.46
CA ALA A 101 -7.61 -9.06 10.67
C ALA A 101 -7.42 -7.83 11.58
N ASP A 102 -8.46 -7.02 11.81
CA ASP A 102 -8.44 -5.81 12.65
C ASP A 102 -7.20 -4.91 12.37
N PRO A 103 -7.01 -4.44 11.11
CA PRO A 103 -5.80 -3.72 10.77
C PRO A 103 -5.73 -2.37 11.49
N GLY A 104 -4.51 -1.99 11.87
CA GLY A 104 -4.25 -0.73 12.57
C GLY A 104 -4.39 0.51 11.70
N PHE A 105 -4.14 0.36 10.39
CA PHE A 105 -4.32 1.42 9.41
C PHE A 105 -4.64 0.83 8.03
N ALA A 106 -5.15 1.69 7.15
CA ALA A 106 -5.31 1.44 5.74
C ALA A 106 -4.55 2.50 4.92
N LEU A 107 -3.77 2.08 3.92
CA LEU A 107 -3.22 2.94 2.88
C LEU A 107 -3.80 2.48 1.54
N VAL A 108 -4.56 3.37 0.91
CA VAL A 108 -5.18 3.16 -0.39
C VAL A 108 -4.42 4.00 -1.41
N PHE A 109 -3.73 3.33 -2.33
CA PHE A 109 -3.15 3.97 -3.51
C PHE A 109 -4.24 4.15 -4.57
N ASN A 110 -4.99 5.24 -4.45
CA ASN A 110 -6.16 5.52 -5.28
C ASN A 110 -5.79 6.19 -6.61
N MET A 111 -4.91 5.56 -7.40
CA MET A 111 -4.54 5.99 -8.74
C MET A 111 -5.29 5.17 -9.81
N ALA A 112 -5.63 5.79 -10.94
CA ALA A 112 -6.14 5.08 -12.11
C ALA A 112 -4.99 4.33 -12.82
N MET A 113 -5.05 2.99 -12.82
CA MET A 113 -4.06 2.17 -13.50
C MET A 113 -4.04 2.49 -15.00
N ASP A 114 -2.87 2.80 -15.56
CA ASP A 114 -2.67 3.19 -16.96
C ASP A 114 -3.57 4.35 -17.42
N GLY A 115 -4.02 5.21 -16.49
CA GLY A 115 -4.96 6.31 -16.76
C GLY A 115 -6.41 5.87 -16.99
N ARG A 116 -6.72 4.59 -16.77
CA ARG A 116 -8.07 4.02 -16.92
C ARG A 116 -8.87 4.21 -15.65
N GLU A 117 -9.76 5.19 -15.65
CA GLU A 117 -10.56 5.55 -14.47
C GLU A 117 -11.41 4.38 -13.95
N GLU A 118 -11.89 3.48 -14.80
CA GLU A 118 -12.62 2.29 -14.37
C GLU A 118 -11.76 1.31 -13.53
N LEU A 119 -10.42 1.42 -13.62
CA LEU A 119 -9.46 0.65 -12.82
C LEU A 119 -8.97 1.38 -11.58
N ARG A 120 -9.37 2.64 -11.35
CA ARG A 120 -9.14 3.32 -10.07
C ARG A 120 -9.77 2.49 -8.95
N PHE A 121 -9.11 2.38 -7.80
CA PHE A 121 -9.59 1.54 -6.69
C PHE A 121 -11.00 1.93 -6.26
N SER A 122 -11.28 3.23 -6.14
CA SER A 122 -12.61 3.76 -5.80
C SER A 122 -13.74 3.33 -6.74
N ASN A 123 -13.41 3.07 -8.01
CA ASN A 123 -14.38 2.70 -9.03
C ASN A 123 -14.50 1.17 -9.17
N SER A 124 -13.36 0.48 -9.14
CA SER A 124 -13.26 -0.98 -9.31
C SER A 124 -13.62 -1.78 -8.04
N HIS A 125 -13.42 -1.17 -6.87
CA HIS A 125 -13.54 -1.78 -5.54
C HIS A 125 -14.38 -0.91 -4.57
N ARG A 126 -15.45 -0.28 -5.08
CA ARG A 126 -16.27 0.70 -4.36
C ARG A 126 -16.74 0.26 -2.96
N TRP A 127 -17.04 -1.02 -2.76
CA TRP A 127 -17.56 -1.49 -1.46
C TRP A 127 -16.46 -1.62 -0.43
N ILE A 128 -15.24 -1.99 -0.85
CA ILE A 128 -14.07 -1.98 0.04
C ILE A 128 -13.71 -0.53 0.38
N GLU A 129 -13.73 0.36 -0.61
CA GLU A 129 -13.46 1.79 -0.37
C GLU A 129 -14.49 2.41 0.59
N GLU A 130 -15.79 2.19 0.37
CA GLU A 130 -16.86 2.64 1.27
C GLU A 130 -16.67 2.08 2.69
N TYR A 131 -16.30 0.80 2.82
CA TYR A 131 -16.00 0.19 4.11
C TYR A 131 -14.83 0.88 4.81
N ILE A 132 -13.72 1.17 4.10
CA ILE A 132 -12.58 1.88 4.69
C ILE A 132 -13.01 3.28 5.16
N HIS A 133 -13.70 4.04 4.31
CA HIS A 133 -14.18 5.38 4.65
C HIS A 133 -15.14 5.40 5.85
N THR A 134 -15.97 4.37 6.02
CA THR A 134 -16.98 4.32 7.06
C THR A 134 -16.42 3.85 8.41
N HIS A 135 -15.35 3.05 8.39
CA HIS A 135 -14.85 2.34 9.58
C HIS A 135 -13.45 2.76 10.03
N PHE A 136 -12.75 3.58 9.26
CA PHE A 136 -11.44 4.12 9.61
C PHE A 136 -11.46 5.65 9.61
N GLU A 137 -10.58 6.26 10.38
CA GLU A 137 -10.44 7.70 10.49
C GLU A 137 -9.39 8.20 9.49
N ALA A 138 -9.74 9.16 8.64
CA ALA A 138 -8.81 9.71 7.67
C ALA A 138 -7.66 10.48 8.35
N VAL A 139 -6.44 10.31 7.84
CA VAL A 139 -5.25 11.08 8.22
C VAL A 139 -5.04 12.18 7.18
N THR A 140 -5.01 13.44 7.60
CA THR A 140 -5.00 14.60 6.70
C THR A 140 -3.67 14.85 6.00
N ASP A 141 -2.57 14.36 6.55
CA ASP A 141 -1.21 14.76 6.16
C ASP A 141 -0.57 13.70 5.25
N SER A 142 -1.24 13.36 4.16
CA SER A 142 -0.68 12.43 3.17
C SER A 142 0.44 13.11 2.38
N PRO A 143 1.65 12.51 2.29
CA PRO A 143 2.77 13.09 1.55
C PRO A 143 2.57 13.01 0.03
N ASN A 144 1.60 12.22 -0.44
CA ASN A 144 1.29 12.05 -1.86
C ASN A 144 -0.22 12.08 -2.07
N SER A 145 -0.68 12.92 -3.00
CA SER A 145 -2.11 13.10 -3.30
C SER A 145 -2.82 11.83 -3.80
N ALA A 146 -2.06 10.85 -4.30
CA ALA A 146 -2.60 9.56 -4.71
C ALA A 146 -2.76 8.56 -3.56
N TYR A 147 -2.17 8.83 -2.38
CA TYR A 147 -2.37 8.00 -1.19
C TYR A 147 -3.48 8.59 -0.34
N GLN A 148 -4.48 7.77 -0.06
CA GLN A 148 -5.45 8.02 0.99
C GLN A 148 -5.05 7.17 2.20
N ILE A 149 -4.84 7.81 3.34
CA ILE A 149 -4.34 7.17 4.56
C ILE A 149 -5.43 7.25 5.63
N TYR A 150 -5.68 6.12 6.30
CA TYR A 150 -6.66 6.03 7.37
C TYR A 150 -6.09 5.24 8.54
N LYS A 151 -6.41 5.63 9.78
CA LYS A 151 -6.10 4.88 10.99
C LYS A 151 -7.34 4.18 11.53
N ALA A 152 -7.16 3.06 12.21
CA ALA A 152 -8.25 2.47 12.98
C ALA A 152 -8.75 3.48 14.03
N PRO A 153 -10.05 3.50 14.33
CA PRO A 153 -10.58 4.36 15.38
C PRO A 153 -9.97 3.98 16.72
N ASP A 154 -9.81 4.97 17.60
CA ASP A 154 -9.33 4.71 18.95
C ASP A 154 -10.35 3.79 19.64
N LYS A 155 -9.89 2.66 20.19
CA LYS A 155 -10.77 1.79 20.97
C LYS A 155 -11.11 2.55 22.25
N THR A 156 -12.21 3.29 22.25
CA THR A 156 -12.79 3.78 23.50
C THR A 156 -13.07 2.55 24.34
N GLU A 157 -12.40 2.44 25.48
CA GLU A 157 -12.73 1.41 26.47
C GLU A 157 -14.21 1.56 26.79
N ALA A 158 -15.01 0.61 26.30
CA ALA A 158 -16.36 0.44 26.77
C ALA A 158 -16.24 -0.03 28.23
N TYR A 159 -16.43 0.92 29.15
CA TYR A 159 -16.62 0.67 30.58
C TYR A 159 -17.82 -0.24 30.83
#